data_AF-A0A5D2QKS4-F1
#
_entry.id   AF-A0A5D2QKS4-F1
#
_cell.length_a   1.000
_cell.length_b   1.000
_cell.length_c   1.000
_cell.angle_alpha   90.00
_cell.angle_beta   90.00
_cell.angle_gamma   90.00
#
_symmetry.space_group_name_H-M   'P 1'
#
loop_
_entity.id
_entity.type
_entity.pdbx_description
1 polymer ?
#
loop_
_entity_poly.entity_id
_entity_poly.type
_entity_poly.pdbx_seq_one_letter_code
_entity_poly.pdbx_strand_id
1 'polypeptide(L)'
;MAPPNQLCLVLVIFLSVFSLSSLSTSAIIPKANVSLSIPSSQLVENLCKGKGIQNRRFCLKALSTPEVIVAIDTTQLGTLIMKLGATNAKATLNALKALNCCVEAYKYAILSFEMVFSELVEDPQTANYDVAVIGPKIANCEKELINAKVHAPRLLTGNRFMKYYVSMGYEITSTLELENPNEY
;
A
#
# COMPACT_ATOMS: atom_id res chain seq x y z
N MET A 1 13.80 40.76 37.40
CA MET A 1 12.58 41.02 38.19
C MET A 1 11.39 40.99 37.24
N ALA A 2 10.49 40.03 37.44
CA ALA A 2 9.17 39.92 36.82
C ALA A 2 8.26 39.24 37.87
N PRO A 3 6.99 39.65 38.05
CA PRO A 3 6.15 39.10 39.11
C PRO A 3 5.45 37.80 38.67
N PRO A 4 5.09 36.91 39.62
CA PRO A 4 4.39 35.66 39.33
C PRO A 4 2.88 35.90 39.34
N ASN A 5 2.19 35.61 38.23
CA ASN A 5 0.74 35.78 38.16
C ASN A 5 0.00 34.53 38.63
N GLN A 6 -0.76 34.72 39.71
CA GLN A 6 -1.67 33.78 40.35
C GLN A 6 -2.84 33.45 39.41
N LEU A 7 -2.89 32.21 38.93
CA LEU A 7 -4.01 31.68 38.13
C LEU A 7 -4.38 30.27 38.61
N CYS A 8 -4.42 30.07 39.93
CA CYS A 8 -4.63 28.75 40.54
C CYS A 8 -5.70 28.70 41.63
N LEU A 9 -6.57 29.71 41.78
CA LEU A 9 -7.39 29.79 43.00
C LEU A 9 -8.78 30.42 42.80
N VAL A 10 -9.55 30.03 41.77
CA VAL A 10 -11.00 30.39 41.69
C VAL A 10 -11.90 29.30 41.08
N LEU A 11 -11.45 28.04 40.92
CA LEU A 11 -12.28 26.97 40.32
C LEU A 11 -12.60 25.82 41.29
N VAL A 12 -12.90 26.14 42.56
CA VAL A 12 -13.28 25.13 43.58
C VAL A 12 -14.65 25.40 44.22
N ILE A 13 -15.44 26.37 43.75
CA ILE A 13 -16.77 26.71 44.34
C ILE A 13 -17.91 26.59 43.32
N PHE A 14 -17.97 25.48 42.57
CA PHE A 14 -19.16 25.09 41.79
C PHE A 14 -19.53 23.62 42.03
N LEU A 15 -19.28 23.11 43.24
CA LEU A 15 -19.54 21.72 43.65
C LEU A 15 -20.76 21.55 44.59
N SER A 16 -21.74 22.45 44.59
CA SER A 16 -22.89 22.27 45.47
C SER A 16 -24.16 23.00 45.01
N VAL A 17 -24.79 22.52 43.94
CA VAL A 17 -26.25 22.35 43.78
C VAL A 17 -26.57 22.11 42.32
N PHE A 18 -26.67 20.85 41.89
CA PHE A 18 -27.61 20.39 40.86
C PHE A 18 -27.69 18.86 40.94
N SER A 19 -28.10 18.36 42.10
CA SER A 19 -28.65 17.02 42.24
C SER A 19 -30.09 17.04 41.75
N LEU A 20 -30.29 16.82 40.44
CA LEU A 20 -31.56 16.38 39.88
C LEU A 20 -31.26 15.35 38.79
N SER A 21 -31.60 14.12 39.13
CA SER A 21 -31.50 12.87 38.38
C SER A 21 -32.09 12.96 36.97
N SER A 22 -31.25 12.81 35.95
CA SER A 22 -31.68 12.26 34.66
C SER A 22 -31.35 10.77 34.63
N LEU A 23 -32.37 9.92 34.73
CA LEU A 23 -32.28 8.49 34.44
C LEU A 23 -31.92 8.37 32.95
N SER A 24 -30.64 8.22 32.62
CA SER A 24 -30.25 7.83 31.26
C SER A 24 -30.56 6.34 31.12
N THR A 25 -31.65 6.01 30.44
CA THR A 25 -31.87 4.65 29.95
C THR A 25 -30.75 4.36 28.94
N SER A 26 -29.67 3.76 29.41
CA SER A 26 -28.65 3.21 28.54
C SER A 26 -29.30 2.09 27.74
N ALA A 27 -29.74 2.39 26.53
CA ALA A 27 -30.01 1.36 25.54
C ALA A 27 -28.68 0.63 25.32
N ILE A 28 -28.56 -0.56 25.92
CA ILE A 28 -27.54 -1.54 25.56
C ILE A 28 -27.91 -1.94 24.12
N ILE A 29 -27.41 -1.20 23.14
CA ILE A 29 -27.39 -1.68 21.77
C ILE A 29 -26.36 -2.81 21.77
N PRO A 30 -26.77 -4.07 21.58
CA PRO A 30 -25.79 -5.12 21.38
C PRO A 30 -25.04 -4.71 20.12
N LYS A 31 -23.73 -4.47 20.24
CA LYS A 31 -22.84 -4.40 19.09
C LYS A 31 -22.75 -5.83 18.55
N ALA A 32 -23.81 -6.26 17.91
CA ALA A 32 -23.85 -7.50 17.19
C ALA A 32 -22.88 -7.31 16.03
N ASN A 33 -21.69 -7.88 16.17
CA ASN A 33 -20.88 -8.27 15.03
C ASN A 33 -21.67 -9.37 14.31
N VAL A 34 -22.81 -9.03 13.72
CA VAL A 34 -23.44 -9.84 12.71
C VAL A 34 -22.47 -9.74 11.55
N SER A 35 -21.52 -10.67 11.51
CA SER A 35 -21.08 -11.16 10.22
C SER A 35 -22.38 -11.56 9.53
N LEU A 36 -22.88 -10.70 8.66
CA LEU A 36 -23.86 -11.06 7.65
C LEU A 36 -23.15 -12.09 6.78
N SER A 37 -23.07 -13.31 7.28
CA SER A 37 -22.91 -14.52 6.50
C SER A 37 -24.13 -14.52 5.63
N ILE A 38 -24.05 -13.86 4.47
CA ILE A 38 -25.10 -13.96 3.49
C ILE A 38 -25.26 -15.46 3.23
N PRO A 39 -26.44 -16.05 3.46
CA PRO A 39 -26.61 -17.48 3.31
C PRO A 39 -26.15 -17.86 1.90
N SER A 40 -25.14 -18.71 1.82
CA SER A 40 -24.73 -19.31 0.55
C SER A 40 -25.96 -19.96 -0.07
N SER A 41 -26.26 -19.66 -1.33
CA SER A 41 -27.35 -20.37 -2.01
C SER A 41 -27.06 -21.87 -1.98
N GLN A 42 -28.11 -22.70 -1.96
CA GLN A 42 -27.94 -24.16 -1.96
C GLN A 42 -27.17 -24.64 -3.20
N LEU A 43 -27.27 -23.88 -4.30
CA LEU A 43 -26.48 -24.07 -5.50
C LEU A 43 -24.97 -23.91 -5.24
N VAL A 44 -24.56 -22.83 -4.58
CA VAL A 44 -23.15 -22.59 -4.20
C VAL A 44 -22.67 -23.65 -3.21
N GLU A 45 -23.50 -24.04 -2.24
CA GLU A 45 -23.13 -25.09 -1.29
C GLU A 45 -22.86 -26.44 -1.98
N ASN A 46 -23.77 -26.84 -2.89
CA ASN A 46 -23.66 -28.09 -3.62
C ASN A 46 -22.43 -28.08 -4.53
N LEU A 47 -22.19 -26.98 -5.24
CA LEU A 47 -20.99 -26.79 -6.04
C LEU A 47 -19.73 -26.94 -5.18
N CYS A 48 -19.63 -26.22 -4.06
CA CYS A 48 -18.44 -26.22 -3.21
C CYS A 48 -18.23 -27.53 -2.44
N LYS A 49 -19.21 -28.45 -2.40
CA LYS A 49 -19.07 -29.84 -1.91
C LYS A 49 -18.64 -30.82 -3.02
N GLY A 50 -18.58 -30.38 -4.27
CA GLY A 50 -18.23 -31.22 -5.42
C GLY A 50 -16.82 -31.81 -5.33
N LYS A 51 -16.64 -33.05 -5.80
CA LYS A 51 -15.37 -33.80 -5.70
C LYS A 51 -14.17 -33.11 -6.37
N GLY A 52 -14.42 -32.25 -7.37
CA GLY A 52 -13.37 -31.49 -8.07
C GLY A 52 -12.92 -30.21 -7.34
N ILE A 53 -13.60 -29.80 -6.26
CA ILE A 53 -13.27 -28.58 -5.53
C ILE A 53 -12.14 -28.86 -4.53
N GLN A 54 -10.96 -28.32 -4.83
CA GLN A 54 -9.76 -28.52 -4.02
C GLN A 54 -9.80 -27.75 -2.69
N ASN A 55 -10.49 -26.60 -2.65
CA ASN A 55 -10.56 -25.75 -1.47
C ASN A 55 -11.98 -25.25 -1.24
N ARG A 56 -12.76 -26.01 -0.46
CA ARG A 56 -14.15 -25.68 -0.13
C ARG A 56 -14.29 -24.32 0.56
N ARG A 57 -13.37 -23.98 1.48
CA ARG A 57 -13.41 -22.70 2.20
C ARG A 57 -13.23 -21.51 1.24
N PHE A 58 -12.26 -21.62 0.34
CA PHE A 58 -12.06 -20.61 -0.70
C PHE A 58 -13.27 -20.50 -1.63
N CYS A 59 -13.81 -21.64 -2.09
CA CYS A 59 -14.99 -21.68 -2.95
C CYS A 59 -16.17 -20.92 -2.32
N LEU A 60 -16.52 -21.25 -1.07
CA LEU A 60 -17.60 -20.58 -0.36
C LEU A 60 -17.33 -19.07 -0.22
N LYS A 61 -16.11 -18.70 0.19
CA LYS A 61 -15.72 -17.29 0.37
C LYS A 61 -15.78 -16.50 -0.94
N ALA A 62 -15.27 -17.06 -2.03
CA ALA A 62 -15.24 -16.41 -3.33
C ALA A 62 -16.64 -16.21 -3.92
N LEU A 63 -17.59 -17.08 -3.58
CA LEU A 63 -18.97 -17.05 -4.07
C LEU A 63 -19.97 -16.41 -3.11
N SER A 64 -19.49 -15.82 -2.00
CA SER A 64 -20.32 -15.10 -1.03
C SER A 64 -20.59 -13.64 -1.45
N THR A 65 -20.38 -13.27 -2.72
CA THR A 65 -20.62 -11.88 -3.18
C THR A 65 -22.08 -11.68 -3.58
N PRO A 66 -22.65 -10.47 -3.38
CA PRO A 66 -24.03 -10.20 -3.73
C PRO A 66 -24.37 -10.54 -5.18
N GLU A 67 -23.46 -10.32 -6.13
CA GLU A 67 -23.72 -10.66 -7.54
C GLU A 67 -23.87 -12.18 -7.78
N VAL A 68 -23.18 -13.00 -6.97
CA VAL A 68 -23.21 -14.46 -7.06
C VAL A 68 -24.43 -15.05 -6.35
N ILE A 69 -24.91 -14.38 -5.30
CA ILE A 69 -26.07 -14.84 -4.52
C ILE A 69 -27.37 -14.76 -5.32
N VAL A 70 -27.45 -13.90 -6.34
CA VAL A 70 -28.62 -13.80 -7.23
C VAL A 70 -28.61 -14.87 -8.35
N ALA A 71 -27.53 -15.64 -8.51
CA ALA A 71 -27.47 -16.67 -9.55
C ALA A 71 -28.54 -17.75 -9.31
N ILE A 72 -29.46 -17.86 -10.28
CA ILE A 72 -30.66 -18.72 -10.17
C ILE A 72 -30.36 -20.16 -10.61
N ASP A 73 -29.39 -20.34 -11.52
CA ASP A 73 -29.05 -21.63 -12.13
C ASP A 73 -27.53 -21.83 -12.29
N THR A 74 -27.14 -23.06 -12.64
CA THR A 74 -25.75 -23.47 -12.82
C THR A 74 -25.03 -22.71 -13.94
N THR A 75 -25.75 -22.28 -14.98
CA THR A 75 -25.17 -21.56 -16.13
C THR A 75 -24.81 -20.13 -15.73
N GLN A 76 -25.70 -19.45 -15.01
CA GLN A 76 -25.43 -18.12 -14.45
C GLN A 76 -24.28 -18.19 -13.43
N LEU A 77 -24.32 -19.16 -12.52
CA LEU A 77 -23.25 -19.36 -11.54
C LEU A 77 -21.90 -19.65 -12.23
N GLY A 78 -21.90 -20.53 -13.23
CA GLY A 78 -20.72 -20.82 -14.04
C GLY A 78 -20.16 -19.58 -14.73
N THR A 79 -21.02 -18.76 -15.32
CA THR A 79 -20.62 -17.49 -15.95
C THR A 79 -19.96 -16.53 -14.96
N LEU A 80 -20.51 -16.40 -13.76
CA LEU A 80 -19.95 -15.55 -12.71
C LEU A 80 -18.60 -16.08 -12.22
N ILE A 81 -18.46 -17.40 -12.03
CA ILE A 81 -17.18 -18.03 -11.66
C ILE A 81 -16.12 -17.74 -12.73
N MET A 82 -16.45 -17.89 -14.01
CA MET A 82 -15.51 -17.60 -15.10
C MET A 82 -15.08 -16.12 -15.10
N LYS A 83 -16.02 -15.19 -14.87
CA LYS A 83 -15.72 -13.76 -14.74
C LYS A 83 -14.82 -13.45 -13.54
N LEU A 84 -15.08 -14.06 -12.38
CA LEU A 84 -14.24 -13.94 -11.19
C LEU A 84 -12.82 -14.47 -11.47
N GLY A 85 -12.71 -15.62 -12.12
CA GLY A 85 -11.43 -16.19 -12.55
C GLY A 85 -10.65 -15.26 -13.48
N ALA A 86 -11.30 -14.70 -14.50
CA ALA A 86 -10.69 -13.75 -15.42
C ALA A 86 -10.24 -12.45 -14.73
N THR A 87 -11.06 -11.90 -13.83
CA THR A 87 -10.69 -10.73 -13.03
C THR A 87 -9.47 -11.02 -12.15
N ASN A 88 -9.45 -12.16 -11.47
CA ASN A 88 -8.32 -12.56 -10.65
C ASN A 88 -7.04 -12.75 -11.48
N ALA A 89 -7.13 -13.38 -12.65
CA ALA A 89 -6.01 -13.53 -13.56
C ALA A 89 -5.47 -12.18 -14.05
N LYS A 90 -6.34 -11.24 -14.41
CA LYS A 90 -5.96 -9.88 -14.81
C LYS A 90 -5.26 -9.12 -13.68
N ALA A 91 -5.79 -9.20 -12.45
CA ALA A 91 -5.16 -8.58 -11.28
C ALA A 91 -3.76 -9.17 -11.02
N THR A 92 -3.62 -10.49 -11.12
CA THR A 92 -2.34 -11.20 -10.98
C THR A 92 -1.35 -10.77 -12.05
N LEU A 93 -1.78 -10.66 -13.31
CA LEU A 93 -0.93 -10.19 -14.41
C LEU A 93 -0.45 -8.74 -14.18
N ASN A 94 -1.32 -7.85 -13.70
CA ASN A 94 -0.93 -6.48 -13.37
C ASN A 94 0.10 -6.43 -12.23
N ALA A 95 -0.07 -7.28 -11.20
CA ALA A 95 0.93 -7.41 -10.13
C ALA A 95 2.29 -7.86 -10.67
N LEU A 96 2.33 -8.85 -11.56
CA LEU A 96 3.56 -9.31 -12.21
C LEU A 96 4.23 -8.22 -13.04
N LYS A 97 3.44 -7.43 -13.79
CA LYS A 97 3.96 -6.29 -14.56
C LYS A 97 4.57 -5.21 -13.66
N ALA A 98 3.91 -4.89 -12.55
CA ALA A 98 4.43 -3.93 -11.57
C ALA A 98 5.75 -4.43 -10.95
N LEU A 99 5.83 -5.70 -10.59
CA LEU A 99 7.07 -6.31 -10.10
C LEU A 99 8.18 -6.28 -11.16
N ASN A 100 7.86 -6.56 -12.42
CA ASN A 100 8.85 -6.48 -13.50
C ASN A 100 9.35 -5.04 -13.73
N CYS A 101 8.47 -4.04 -13.63
CA CYS A 101 8.88 -2.63 -13.67
C CYS A 101 9.91 -2.32 -12.57
N CYS A 102 9.71 -2.84 -11.37
CA CYS A 102 10.68 -2.72 -10.29
C CYS A 102 11.98 -3.44 -10.57
N VAL A 103 11.95 -4.66 -11.11
CA VAL A 103 13.17 -5.40 -11.50
C VAL A 103 14.02 -4.55 -12.45
N GLU A 104 13.42 -3.97 -13.48
CA GLU A 104 14.15 -3.13 -14.44
C GLU A 104 14.67 -1.83 -13.82
N ALA A 105 13.90 -1.22 -12.90
CA ALA A 105 14.37 -0.04 -12.16
C ALA A 105 15.61 -0.34 -11.29
N TYR A 106 15.64 -1.49 -10.61
CA TYR A 106 16.79 -1.90 -9.78
C TYR A 106 17.99 -2.34 -10.60
N LYS A 107 17.80 -3.05 -11.72
CA LYS A 107 18.89 -3.35 -12.65
C LYS A 107 19.55 -2.07 -13.16
N TYR A 108 18.73 -1.10 -13.56
CA TYR A 108 19.23 0.21 -13.99
C TYR A 108 19.99 0.90 -12.85
N ALA A 109 19.43 0.94 -11.64
CA ALA A 109 20.09 1.56 -10.49
C ALA A 109 21.47 0.94 -10.20
N ILE A 110 21.58 -0.39 -10.23
CA ILE A 110 22.85 -1.10 -10.04
C ILE A 110 23.87 -0.65 -11.09
N LEU A 111 23.51 -0.73 -12.37
CA LEU A 111 24.41 -0.34 -13.46
C LEU A 111 24.81 1.13 -13.39
N SER A 112 23.87 2.03 -13.11
CA SER A 112 24.16 3.46 -12.96
C SER A 112 25.10 3.73 -11.79
N PHE A 113 24.93 3.11 -10.62
CA PHE A 113 25.88 3.30 -9.53
C PHE A 113 27.27 2.73 -9.84
N GLU A 114 27.35 1.61 -10.57
CA GLU A 114 28.62 1.05 -11.00
C GLU A 114 29.35 1.96 -12.00
N MET A 115 28.64 2.58 -12.94
CA MET A 115 29.21 3.56 -13.90
C MET A 115 29.62 4.87 -13.21
N VAL A 116 28.74 5.42 -12.37
CA VAL A 116 29.01 6.63 -11.59
C VAL A 116 30.31 6.50 -10.82
N PHE A 117 30.56 5.34 -10.21
CA PHE A 117 31.80 5.09 -9.47
C PHE A 117 33.07 5.28 -10.32
N SER A 118 33.06 4.88 -11.60
CA SER A 118 34.18 5.15 -12.52
C SER A 118 34.25 6.60 -12.97
N GLU A 119 33.11 7.29 -13.08
CA GLU A 119 33.01 8.65 -13.63
C GLU A 119 33.26 9.75 -12.60
N LEU A 120 33.20 9.45 -11.29
CA LEU A 120 33.31 10.46 -10.22
C LEU A 120 34.52 11.41 -10.34
N VAL A 121 35.62 10.94 -10.92
CA VAL A 121 36.85 11.74 -11.09
C VAL A 121 36.96 12.30 -12.51
N GLU A 122 36.54 11.52 -13.51
CA GLU A 122 36.72 11.84 -14.93
C GLU A 122 35.66 12.83 -15.43
N ASP A 123 34.40 12.63 -15.04
CA ASP A 123 33.26 13.46 -15.45
C ASP A 123 32.19 13.49 -14.35
N PRO A 124 32.38 14.34 -13.31
CA PRO A 124 31.42 14.50 -12.23
C PRO A 124 30.02 14.95 -12.72
N GLN A 125 29.94 15.64 -13.85
CA GLN A 125 28.67 16.12 -14.41
C GLN A 125 27.86 14.96 -14.98
N THR A 126 28.47 14.07 -15.77
CA THR A 126 27.82 12.85 -16.26
C THR A 126 27.44 11.94 -15.10
N ALA A 127 28.33 11.77 -14.12
CA ALA A 127 28.04 11.03 -12.89
C ALA A 127 26.81 11.60 -12.14
N ASN A 128 26.68 12.92 -12.04
CA ASN A 128 25.52 13.58 -11.43
C ASN A 128 24.22 13.25 -12.18
N TYR A 129 24.24 13.36 -13.50
CA TYR A 129 23.09 13.04 -14.35
C TYR A 129 22.66 11.58 -14.18
N ASP A 130 23.61 10.65 -14.20
CA ASP A 130 23.33 9.22 -14.10
C ASP A 130 22.71 8.84 -12.75
N VAL A 131 23.19 9.43 -11.64
CA VAL A 131 22.54 9.27 -10.33
C VAL A 131 21.13 9.87 -10.35
N ALA A 132 20.94 11.05 -10.92
CA ALA A 132 19.66 11.76 -10.92
C ALA A 132 18.54 10.97 -11.63
N VAL A 133 18.87 10.21 -12.69
CA VAL A 133 17.90 9.41 -13.47
C VAL A 133 17.38 8.19 -12.69
N ILE A 134 18.10 7.71 -11.67
CA ILE A 134 17.67 6.57 -10.85
C ILE A 134 16.38 6.89 -10.08
N GLY A 135 16.30 8.08 -9.48
CA GLY A 135 15.18 8.49 -8.63
C GLY A 135 13.79 8.35 -9.30
N PRO A 136 13.59 8.94 -10.50
CA PRO A 136 12.34 8.78 -11.27
C PRO A 136 11.97 7.33 -11.57
N LYS A 137 12.95 6.45 -11.88
CA LYS A 137 12.69 5.04 -12.17
C LYS A 137 12.18 4.28 -10.94
N ILE A 138 12.77 4.55 -9.77
CA ILE A 138 12.32 3.97 -8.50
C ILE A 138 10.94 4.49 -8.11
N ALA A 139 10.66 5.78 -8.32
CA ALA A 139 9.35 6.35 -8.09
C ALA A 139 8.28 5.71 -8.99
N ASN A 140 8.61 5.43 -10.26
CA ASN A 140 7.70 4.74 -11.16
C ASN A 140 7.41 3.29 -10.71
N CYS A 141 8.42 2.56 -10.27
CA CYS A 141 8.24 1.24 -9.65
C CYS A 141 7.25 1.29 -8.47
N GLU A 142 7.44 2.24 -7.54
CA GLU A 142 6.53 2.41 -6.39
C GLU A 142 5.09 2.69 -6.82
N LYS A 143 4.91 3.59 -7.80
CA LYS A 143 3.61 3.92 -8.39
C LYS A 143 2.92 2.69 -8.97
N GLU A 144 3.64 1.88 -9.75
CA GLU A 144 3.07 0.67 -10.37
C GLU A 144 2.67 -0.38 -9.33
N LEU A 145 3.44 -0.54 -8.24
CA LEU A 145 3.06 -1.42 -7.14
C LEU A 145 1.75 -0.97 -6.47
N ILE A 146 1.60 0.33 -6.22
CA ILE A 146 0.39 0.92 -5.63
C ILE A 146 -0.81 0.72 -6.57
N ASN A 147 -0.65 1.02 -7.86
CA ASN A 147 -1.70 0.85 -8.87
C ASN A 147 -2.15 -0.60 -9.00
N ALA A 148 -1.21 -1.54 -8.94
CA ALA A 148 -1.48 -2.98 -8.97
C ALA A 148 -1.93 -3.54 -7.60
N LYS A 149 -2.02 -2.71 -6.56
CA LYS A 149 -2.38 -3.08 -5.19
C LYS A 149 -1.48 -4.20 -4.62
N VAL A 150 -0.20 -4.18 -4.98
CA VAL A 150 0.79 -5.14 -4.51
C VAL A 150 1.33 -4.70 -3.15
N HIS A 151 1.14 -5.52 -2.14
CA HIS A 151 1.73 -5.30 -0.82
C HIS A 151 3.12 -5.94 -0.75
N ALA A 152 4.18 -5.14 -0.92
CA ALA A 152 5.57 -5.59 -0.86
C ALA A 152 6.41 -4.70 0.07
N PRO A 153 6.29 -4.84 1.42
CA PRO A 153 6.94 -3.95 2.39
C PRO A 153 8.45 -3.84 2.24
N ARG A 154 9.12 -4.96 1.96
CA ARG A 154 10.58 -4.99 1.75
C ARG A 154 10.99 -4.17 0.53
N LEU A 155 10.22 -4.24 -0.55
CA LEU A 155 10.48 -3.48 -1.79
C LEU A 155 10.20 -1.99 -1.60
N LEU A 156 9.12 -1.63 -0.90
CA LEU A 156 8.83 -0.23 -0.55
C LEU A 156 9.92 0.37 0.35
N THR A 157 10.43 -0.41 1.31
CA THR A 157 11.57 0.01 2.14
C THR A 157 12.83 0.19 1.31
N GLY A 158 13.12 -0.75 0.39
CA GLY A 158 14.21 -0.62 -0.57
C GLY A 158 14.10 0.65 -1.43
N ASN A 159 12.91 0.94 -1.97
CA ASN A 159 12.67 2.12 -2.79
C ASN A 159 12.94 3.41 -2.00
N ARG A 160 12.55 3.42 -0.72
CA ARG A 160 12.83 4.54 0.19
C ARG A 160 14.32 4.71 0.42
N PHE A 161 15.06 3.64 0.70
CA PHE A 161 16.51 3.71 0.84
C PHE A 161 17.20 4.15 -0.45
N MET A 162 16.70 3.72 -1.59
CA MET A 162 17.24 4.12 -2.88
C MET A 162 17.12 5.63 -3.11
N LYS A 163 16.00 6.25 -2.72
CA LYS A 163 15.86 7.71 -2.75
C LYS A 163 16.91 8.41 -1.89
N TYR A 164 17.31 7.83 -0.76
CA TYR A 164 18.38 8.37 0.08
C TYR A 164 19.74 8.27 -0.60
N TYR A 165 20.09 7.11 -1.16
CA TYR A 165 21.34 6.95 -1.90
C TYR A 165 21.43 7.85 -3.13
N VAL A 166 20.33 8.01 -3.88
CA VAL A 166 20.26 8.96 -5.00
C VAL A 166 20.48 10.40 -4.53
N SER A 167 19.85 10.81 -3.43
CA SER A 167 20.06 12.15 -2.88
C SER A 167 21.50 12.39 -2.43
N MET A 168 22.12 11.41 -1.76
CA MET A 168 23.52 11.51 -1.34
C MET A 168 24.47 11.51 -2.55
N GLY A 169 24.20 10.67 -3.55
CA GLY A 169 24.98 10.59 -4.78
C GLY A 169 24.89 11.86 -5.63
N TYR A 170 23.71 12.48 -5.68
CA TYR A 170 23.52 13.76 -6.35
C TYR A 170 24.33 14.87 -5.67
N GLU A 171 24.25 14.97 -4.34
CA GLU A 171 24.99 15.99 -3.58
C GLU A 171 26.50 15.87 -3.76
N ILE A 172 27.05 14.65 -3.66
CA ILE A 172 28.51 14.46 -3.78
C ILE A 172 28.99 14.74 -5.20
N THR A 173 28.26 14.32 -6.23
CA THR A 173 28.63 14.57 -7.63
C THR A 173 28.54 16.06 -7.98
N SER A 174 27.53 16.78 -7.49
CA SER A 174 27.45 18.24 -7.63
C SER A 174 28.60 18.97 -6.91
N THR A 175 29.03 18.46 -5.75
CA THR A 175 30.20 19.03 -5.04
C THR A 175 31.47 18.86 -5.87
N LEU A 176 31.69 17.66 -6.42
CA LEU A 176 32.86 17.33 -7.24
C LEU A 176 32.90 18.15 -8.55
N GLU A 177 31.74 18.39 -9.16
CA GLU A 177 31.61 19.28 -10.34
C GLU A 177 32.11 20.70 -10.03
N LEU A 178 31.77 21.24 -8.86
CA LEU A 178 32.22 22.57 -8.43
C LEU A 178 33.70 22.62 -8.02
N GLU A 179 34.27 21.51 -7.56
CA GLU A 179 35.69 21.38 -7.20
C GLU A 179 36.61 21.26 -8.42
N ASN A 180 36.08 20.80 -9.56
CA ASN A 180 36.78 20.69 -10.84
C ASN A 180 36.23 21.65 -11.92
N PRO A 181 36.23 22.99 -11.70
CA PRO A 181 35.61 23.93 -12.63
C PRO A 181 36.36 24.15 -13.96
N ASN A 182 37.50 23.49 -14.18
CA ASN A 182 38.50 23.88 -15.19
C ASN A 182 38.83 22.80 -16.27
N GLU A 183 37.84 22.05 -16.76
CA GLU A 183 38.01 21.22 -17.98
C GLU A 183 37.30 21.77 -19.23
N TYR A 184 37.23 23.10 -19.36
CA TYR A 184 36.85 23.77 -20.62
C TYR A 184 37.83 24.88 -21.00
#